data_AF-A0A0F9APB6-F1
#
_entry.id   AF-A0A0F9APB6-F1
#
_cell.length_a   1.000
_cell.length_b   1.000
_cell.length_c   1.000
_cell.angle_alpha   90.00
_cell.angle_beta   90.00
_cell.angle_gamma   90.00
#
_symmetry.space_group_name_H-M   'P 1'
#
loop_
_entity.id
_entity.type
_entity.pdbx_description
1 polymer ?
#
loop_
_entity_poly.entity_id
_entity_poly.type
_entity_poly.pdbx_seq_one_letter_code
_entity_poly.pdbx_strand_id
1 'polypeptide(L)'
;MKSTLDDVVRAGAVIGKGFDIKQFIASLVEQLFDITGSHLVCFYSHDDNKSRLLYRRGRYSVPDLFSAGEEPFQFILESGESVVLTERKKSPFLRLLLHDSMNSGVAVSVGTAKKIYGFLVLNSQSGL
;
A
#
# COMPACT_ATOMS: atom_id res chain seq x y z
N MET A 1 -21.83 -30.26 22.05
CA MET A 1 -21.33 -28.89 22.29
C MET A 1 -20.33 -28.61 21.18
N LYS A 2 -20.70 -27.84 20.15
CA LYS A 2 -19.77 -27.49 19.06
C LYS A 2 -18.69 -26.58 19.64
N SER A 3 -17.43 -26.91 19.40
CA SER A 3 -16.29 -26.20 19.95
C SER A 3 -16.15 -24.85 19.26
N THR A 4 -15.92 -23.77 20.01
CA THR A 4 -15.57 -22.44 19.46
C THR A 4 -14.42 -22.53 18.44
N LEU A 5 -13.55 -23.53 18.59
CA LEU A 5 -12.47 -23.84 17.64
C LEU A 5 -13.02 -24.27 16.27
N ASP A 6 -14.09 -25.06 16.22
CA ASP A 6 -14.68 -25.52 14.96
C ASP A 6 -15.33 -24.38 14.17
N ASP A 7 -15.87 -23.38 14.87
CA ASP A 7 -16.45 -22.20 14.24
C ASP A 7 -15.36 -21.22 13.77
N VAL A 8 -14.24 -21.11 14.50
CA VAL A 8 -13.05 -20.37 14.05
C VAL A 8 -12.38 -21.04 12.85
N VAL A 9 -12.24 -22.37 12.84
CA VAL A 9 -11.69 -23.13 11.72
C VAL A 9 -12.60 -23.05 10.50
N ARG A 10 -13.92 -23.06 10.69
CA ARG A 10 -14.90 -22.88 9.60
C ARG A 10 -14.87 -21.46 9.04
N ALA A 11 -14.80 -20.44 9.88
CA ALA A 11 -14.63 -19.06 9.45
C ALA A 11 -13.31 -18.87 8.69
N GLY A 12 -12.22 -19.46 9.19
CA GLY A 12 -10.92 -19.49 8.51
C GLY A 12 -10.94 -20.22 7.17
N ALA A 13 -11.69 -21.33 7.06
CA ALA A 13 -11.86 -22.07 5.81
C ALA A 13 -12.74 -21.33 4.78
N VAL A 14 -13.74 -20.55 5.23
CA VAL A 14 -14.56 -19.69 4.37
C VAL A 14 -13.74 -18.52 3.84
N ILE A 15 -12.91 -17.90 4.68
CA ILE A 15 -11.92 -16.90 4.26
C ILE A 15 -10.91 -17.54 3.28
N GLY A 16 -10.45 -18.75 3.57
CA GLY A 16 -9.45 -19.46 2.76
C GLY A 16 -9.94 -20.02 1.42
N LYS A 17 -11.25 -20.18 1.20
CA LYS A 17 -11.82 -20.77 -0.04
C LYS A 17 -12.52 -19.79 -0.98
N GLY A 18 -12.76 -18.54 -0.56
CA GLY A 18 -13.53 -17.58 -1.37
C GLY A 18 -13.05 -16.12 -1.31
N PHE A 19 -11.99 -15.82 -0.56
CA PHE A 19 -11.45 -14.46 -0.53
C PHE A 19 -10.49 -14.24 -1.71
N ASP A 20 -11.00 -13.66 -2.80
CA ASP A 20 -10.15 -13.15 -3.86
C ASP A 20 -9.41 -11.91 -3.34
N ILE A 21 -8.22 -12.14 -2.78
CA ILE A 21 -7.34 -11.09 -2.26
C ILE A 21 -7.06 -10.02 -3.32
N LYS A 22 -7.00 -10.37 -4.61
CA LYS A 22 -6.75 -9.41 -5.68
C LYS A 22 -7.98 -8.51 -5.87
N GLN A 23 -9.18 -9.08 -5.86
CA GLN A 23 -10.42 -8.31 -5.94
C GLN A 23 -10.62 -7.40 -4.72
N PHE A 24 -10.23 -7.87 -3.53
CA PHE A 24 -10.24 -7.05 -2.32
C PHE A 24 -9.25 -5.89 -2.41
N ILE A 25 -7.99 -6.14 -2.78
CA ILE A 25 -6.97 -5.09 -2.97
C ILE A 25 -7.42 -4.08 -4.01
N ALA A 26 -7.98 -4.54 -5.14
CA ALA A 26 -8.51 -3.67 -6.17
C ALA A 26 -9.61 -2.77 -5.60
N SER A 27 -10.61 -3.35 -4.92
CA SER A 27 -11.72 -2.60 -4.32
C SER A 27 -11.24 -1.58 -3.29
N LEU A 28 -10.26 -1.95 -2.46
CA LEU A 28 -9.66 -1.06 -1.48
C LEU A 28 -8.97 0.14 -2.15
N VAL A 29 -8.17 -0.11 -3.19
CA VAL A 29 -7.46 0.95 -3.92
C VAL A 29 -8.44 1.90 -4.63
N GLU A 30 -9.49 1.36 -5.28
CA GLU A 30 -10.54 2.19 -5.89
C GLU A 30 -11.22 3.09 -4.84
N GLN A 31 -11.64 2.51 -3.70
CA GLN A 31 -12.30 3.28 -2.64
C GLN A 31 -11.40 4.36 -2.05
N LEU A 32 -10.11 4.06 -1.84
CA LEU A 32 -9.17 5.04 -1.33
C LEU A 32 -8.91 6.17 -2.33
N PHE A 33 -8.85 5.84 -3.62
CA PHE A 33 -8.77 6.86 -4.67
C PHE A 33 -9.96 7.80 -4.61
N ASP A 34 -11.18 7.26 -4.54
CA ASP A 34 -12.42 8.03 -4.50
C ASP A 34 -12.57 8.88 -3.23
N ILE A 35 -12.23 8.32 -2.05
CA ILE A 35 -12.39 9.00 -0.76
C ILE A 35 -11.36 10.11 -0.56
N THR A 36 -10.10 9.84 -0.92
CA THR A 36 -9.01 10.77 -0.59
C THR A 36 -8.84 11.89 -1.61
N GLY A 37 -9.46 11.78 -2.79
CA GLY A 37 -9.21 12.69 -3.91
C GLY A 37 -7.78 12.62 -4.43
N SER A 38 -7.05 11.54 -4.13
CA SER A 38 -5.69 11.35 -4.61
C SER A 38 -5.68 11.17 -6.13
N HIS A 39 -4.60 11.61 -6.76
CA HIS A 39 -4.45 11.51 -8.22
C HIS A 39 -3.83 10.17 -8.66
N LEU A 40 -3.26 9.46 -7.69
CA LEU A 40 -2.63 8.17 -7.84
C LEU A 40 -2.74 7.39 -6.53
N VAL A 41 -3.27 6.17 -6.57
CA VAL A 41 -3.26 5.24 -5.43
C VAL A 41 -2.74 3.90 -5.91
N CYS A 42 -1.79 3.33 -5.18
CA CYS A 42 -1.13 2.08 -5.53
C CYS A 42 -1.08 1.15 -4.31
N PHE A 43 -1.23 -0.14 -4.57
CA PHE A 43 -0.90 -1.20 -3.62
C PHE A 43 0.27 -2.02 -4.15
N TYR A 44 1.32 -2.10 -3.35
CA TYR A 44 2.48 -2.95 -3.60
C TYR A 44 2.51 -4.09 -2.59
N SER A 45 2.61 -5.33 -3.05
CA SER A 45 2.99 -6.45 -2.18
C SER A 45 4.47 -6.37 -1.87
N HIS A 46 4.83 -6.65 -0.63
CA HIS A 46 6.21 -6.69 -0.18
C HIS A 46 6.62 -8.12 0.16
N ASP A 47 7.78 -8.50 -0.36
CA ASP A 47 8.55 -9.69 0.01
C ASP A 47 9.96 -9.23 0.41
N ASP A 48 10.72 -10.06 1.12
CA ASP A 48 11.91 -9.70 1.94
C ASP A 48 12.86 -8.65 1.35
N ASN A 49 12.98 -8.56 0.01
CA ASN A 49 13.86 -7.59 -0.65
C ASN A 49 13.19 -6.69 -1.70
N LYS A 50 11.90 -6.94 -2.04
CA LYS A 50 11.28 -6.37 -3.24
C LYS A 50 9.82 -6.04 -2.99
N SER A 51 9.41 -4.89 -3.49
CA SER A 51 8.00 -4.52 -3.53
C SER A 51 7.50 -4.54 -4.96
N ARG A 52 6.39 -5.24 -5.20
CA ARG A 52 5.78 -5.43 -6.52
C ARG A 52 4.39 -4.84 -6.56
N LEU A 53 4.10 -4.07 -7.60
CA LEU A 53 2.78 -3.51 -7.83
C LEU A 53 1.77 -4.64 -8.04
N LEU A 54 0.69 -4.64 -7.25
CA LEU A 54 -0.45 -5.54 -7.46
C LEU A 54 -1.64 -4.83 -8.09
N TYR A 55 -1.89 -3.58 -7.69
CA TYR A 55 -2.99 -2.79 -8.23
C TYR A 55 -2.69 -1.30 -8.16
N ARG A 56 -3.24 -0.55 -9.12
CA ARG A 56 -3.08 0.89 -9.23
C ARG A 56 -4.35 1.52 -9.75
N ARG A 57 -4.69 2.69 -9.21
CA ARG A 57 -5.70 3.60 -9.75
C ARG A 57 -5.11 4.98 -10.02
N GLY A 58 -5.52 5.59 -11.14
CA GLY A 58 -5.05 6.88 -11.65
C GLY A 58 -4.53 6.77 -13.09
N ARG A 59 -4.16 7.90 -13.73
CA ARG A 59 -3.70 7.90 -15.14
C ARG A 59 -2.17 7.80 -15.34
N TYR A 60 -1.40 7.85 -14.26
CA TYR A 60 0.07 8.00 -14.31
C TYR A 60 0.79 6.64 -14.32
N SER A 61 1.78 6.46 -15.19
CA SER A 61 2.67 5.30 -15.07
C SER A 61 3.39 5.32 -13.73
N VAL A 62 3.60 4.14 -13.13
CA VAL A 62 4.37 3.98 -11.89
C VAL A 62 5.33 2.82 -12.05
N PRO A 63 6.37 2.72 -11.20
CA PRO A 63 7.24 1.56 -11.19
C PRO A 63 6.47 0.28 -10.86
N ASP A 64 6.62 -0.79 -11.66
CA ASP A 64 6.04 -2.10 -11.32
C ASP A 64 6.77 -2.75 -10.13
N LEU A 65 8.01 -2.34 -9.89
CA LEU A 65 8.90 -2.84 -8.86
C LEU A 65 9.69 -1.67 -8.27
N PHE A 66 9.91 -1.70 -6.97
CA PHE A 66 10.93 -0.88 -6.32
C PHE A 66 11.71 -1.68 -5.28
N SER A 67 12.93 -1.23 -5.00
CA SER A 67 13.79 -1.84 -3.98
C SER A 67 13.28 -1.46 -2.60
N ALA A 68 13.25 -2.43 -1.68
CA ALA A 68 12.94 -2.17 -0.28
C ALA A 68 13.96 -1.22 0.38
N GLY A 69 15.18 -1.13 -0.17
CA GLY A 69 16.22 -0.19 0.27
C GLY A 69 16.03 1.26 -0.22
N GLU A 70 14.91 1.57 -0.89
CA GLU A 70 14.55 2.97 -1.10
C GLU A 70 14.07 3.56 0.22
N GLU A 71 14.70 4.66 0.65
CA GLU A 71 14.58 5.27 1.97
C GLU A 71 13.15 5.34 2.57
N PRO A 72 12.10 5.86 1.88
CA PRO A 72 10.77 5.94 2.49
C PRO A 72 10.22 4.58 2.87
N PHE A 73 10.51 3.53 2.10
CA PHE A 73 10.01 2.19 2.39
C PHE A 73 10.88 1.49 3.44
N GLN A 74 12.20 1.69 3.40
CA GLN A 74 13.08 1.20 4.45
C GLN A 74 12.73 1.79 5.82
N PHE A 75 12.48 3.11 5.88
CA PHE A 75 12.02 3.76 7.10
C PHE A 75 10.74 3.14 7.64
N ILE A 76 9.75 2.88 6.78
CA ILE A 76 8.49 2.23 7.19
C ILE A 76 8.75 0.81 7.70
N LEU A 77 9.66 0.06 7.05
CA LEU A 77 10.01 -1.30 7.48
C LEU A 77 10.68 -1.33 8.86
N GLU A 78 11.57 -0.37 9.14
CA GLU A 78 12.35 -0.32 10.38
C GLU A 78 11.56 0.28 11.55
N SER A 79 10.80 1.35 11.30
CA SER A 79 10.08 2.08 12.33
C SER A 79 8.65 1.58 12.56
N GLY A 80 8.02 0.99 11.53
CA GLY A 80 6.58 0.71 11.52
C GLY A 80 5.70 1.95 11.34
N GLU A 81 6.29 3.14 11.22
CA GLU A 81 5.57 4.41 11.08
C GLU A 81 5.21 4.71 9.63
N SER A 82 4.21 5.56 9.44
CA SER A 82 3.79 6.04 8.13
C SER A 82 4.63 7.24 7.68
N VAL A 83 4.90 7.35 6.38
CA VAL A 83 5.59 8.51 5.81
C VAL A 83 4.58 9.42 5.13
N VAL A 84 4.59 10.70 5.51
CA VAL A 84 3.74 11.73 4.91
C VAL A 84 4.63 12.84 4.37
N LEU A 85 4.49 13.12 3.08
CA LEU A 85 5.14 14.23 2.40
C LEU A 85 4.08 15.20 1.90
N THR A 86 3.98 16.37 2.53
CA THR A 86 2.93 17.36 2.22
C THR A 86 3.21 18.17 0.95
N GLU A 87 4.45 18.19 0.48
CA GLU A 87 4.90 18.96 -0.68
C GLU A 87 6.17 18.34 -1.30
N ARG A 88 6.40 18.61 -2.58
CA ARG A 88 7.60 18.12 -3.26
C ARG A 88 8.76 19.00 -2.87
N LYS A 89 9.65 18.44 -2.05
CA LYS A 89 10.92 19.06 -1.67
C LYS A 89 12.04 18.05 -1.66
N LYS A 90 13.28 18.54 -1.76
CA LYS A 90 14.47 17.70 -1.61
C LYS A 90 14.45 17.07 -0.22
N SER A 91 14.23 15.77 -0.16
CA SER A 91 14.21 14.98 1.08
C SER A 91 14.61 13.54 0.77
N PRO A 92 15.06 12.78 1.79
CA PRO A 92 15.31 11.35 1.63
C PRO A 92 14.05 10.58 1.19
N PHE A 93 12.87 11.07 1.56
CA PHE A 93 11.58 10.46 1.25
C PHE A 93 11.00 10.84 -0.13
N LEU A 94 11.74 11.55 -0.98
CA LEU A 94 11.22 12.00 -2.28
C LEU A 94 10.75 10.86 -3.18
N ARG A 95 11.34 9.67 -3.02
CA ARG A 95 10.94 8.43 -3.74
C ARG A 95 9.55 7.93 -3.39
N LEU A 96 8.91 8.49 -2.35
CA LEU A 96 7.49 8.29 -2.05
C LEU A 96 6.58 8.78 -3.19
N LEU A 97 7.04 9.79 -3.94
CA LEU A 97 6.33 10.34 -5.10
C LEU A 97 6.64 9.46 -6.31
N LEU A 98 5.72 8.56 -6.64
CA LEU A 98 5.88 7.51 -7.65
C LEU A 98 5.91 8.03 -9.10
N HIS A 99 5.57 9.31 -9.31
CA HIS A 99 5.59 9.96 -10.61
C HIS A 99 6.02 11.43 -10.46
N ASP A 100 6.72 11.96 -11.46
CA ASP A 100 7.29 13.31 -11.41
C ASP A 100 6.23 14.42 -11.27
N SER A 101 5.04 14.19 -11.81
CA SER A 101 3.91 15.12 -11.68
C SER A 101 3.24 15.14 -10.31
N MET A 102 3.64 14.29 -9.36
CA MET A 102 3.10 14.28 -7.99
C MET A 102 3.83 15.31 -7.12
N ASN A 103 3.07 15.99 -6.27
CA ASN A 103 3.57 16.98 -5.33
C ASN A 103 3.56 16.47 -3.88
N SER A 104 2.53 15.75 -3.47
CA SER A 104 2.41 15.24 -2.11
C SER A 104 2.11 13.76 -2.11
N GLY A 105 2.34 13.09 -0.98
CA GLY A 105 2.03 11.68 -0.86
C GLY A 105 2.08 11.13 0.55
N VAL A 106 1.48 9.96 0.70
CA VAL A 106 1.45 9.16 1.92
C VAL A 106 1.83 7.73 1.56
N ALA A 107 2.69 7.10 2.36
CA ALA A 107 2.89 5.66 2.34
C ALA A 107 2.63 5.09 3.73
N VAL A 108 1.83 4.03 3.75
CA VAL A 108 1.52 3.26 4.95
C VAL A 108 1.82 1.79 4.71
N SER A 109 2.34 1.11 5.73
CA SER A 109 2.50 -0.34 5.69
C SER A 109 1.15 -1.03 5.83
N VAL A 110 0.99 -2.15 5.12
CA VAL A 110 -0.12 -3.08 5.29
C VAL A 110 0.47 -4.36 5.84
N GLY A 111 0.10 -4.70 7.06
CA GLY A 111 0.81 -5.71 7.83
C GLY A 111 0.16 -6.03 9.16
N THR A 112 0.86 -6.87 9.92
CA THR A 112 0.67 -7.05 11.35
C THR A 112 1.85 -6.43 12.10
N ALA A 113 1.75 -6.34 13.42
CA ALA A 113 2.86 -5.90 14.28
C ALA A 113 4.18 -6.70 14.10
N LYS A 114 4.13 -7.90 13.50
CA LYS A 114 5.29 -8.79 13.31
C LYS A 114 5.78 -8.89 11.86
N LYS A 115 4.95 -8.47 10.89
CA LYS A 115 5.25 -8.67 9.47
C LYS A 115 4.50 -7.68 8.60
N ILE A 116 5.24 -7.03 7.72
CA ILE A 116 4.70 -6.16 6.66
C ILE A 116 4.49 -7.02 5.40
N TYR A 117 3.31 -6.94 4.81
CA TYR A 117 2.91 -7.66 3.60
C TYR A 117 2.87 -6.76 2.36
N GLY A 118 2.91 -5.45 2.55
CA GLY A 118 2.83 -4.50 1.45
C GLY A 118 2.80 -3.05 1.90
N PHE A 119 2.69 -2.19 0.90
CA PHE A 119 2.59 -0.74 1.07
C PHE A 119 1.40 -0.23 0.28
N LEU A 120 0.65 0.65 0.91
CA LEU A 120 -0.34 1.48 0.24
C LEU A 120 0.27 2.86 0.06
N VAL A 121 0.31 3.33 -1.19
CA VAL A 121 0.91 4.62 -1.55
C VAL A 121 -0.15 5.49 -2.22
N LEU A 122 -0.35 6.69 -1.68
CA LEU A 122 -1.25 7.70 -2.21
C LEU A 122 -0.40 8.89 -2.63
N ASN A 123 -0.57 9.37 -3.85
CA ASN A 123 0.08 10.60 -4.31
C ASN A 123 -0.94 11.55 -4.95
N SER A 124 -0.69 12.84 -4.74
CA SER A 124 -1.50 13.92 -5.27
C SER A 124 -0.65 14.95 -5.97
N GLN A 125 -1.23 15.59 -6.98
CA GLN A 125 -0.66 16.77 -7.60
C GLN A 125 -0.91 17.98 -6.69
N SER A 126 -0.14 19.06 -6.91
CA SER A 126 -0.55 20.37 -6.40
C SER A 126 -1.92 20.68 -7.02
N GLY A 127 -2.88 21.14 -6.21
CA GLY A 127 -4.18 21.56 -6.72
C GLY A 127 -4.04 22.61 -7.83
N LEU A 128 -4.99 22.61 -8.76
CA LEU A 128 -5.26 23.74 -9.66
C LEU A 128 -5.56 25.00 -8.85
#